data_AF-A0A327L282-F1
#
_entry.id   AF-A0A327L282-F1
#
_cell.length_a   1.000
_cell.length_b   1.000
_cell.length_c   1.000
_cell.angle_alpha   90.00
_cell.angle_beta   90.00
_cell.angle_gamma   90.00
#
_symmetry.space_group_name_H-M   'P 1'
#
loop_
_entity.id
_entity.type
_entity.pdbx_description
1 polymer ?
#
loop_
_entity_poly.entity_id
_entity_poly.type
_entity_poly.pdbx_seq_one_letter_code
_entity_poly.pdbx_strand_id
1 'polypeptide(L)'
;MAAAGLALVVTAIAAVDARRFVIPDELNALGIVLGLAHAGVTDPWPLEAVPYAVLRGAGLAVAFLALRAGYRRLRGRDGLGLGDVKLAAVAGVWLDWFVVPIAIDIAAVAALAAYGVRQLASGRRMRSSGMLPFGLFFAPAIWVGWVIERWLGSF
;
A
#
# COMPACT_ATOMS: atom_id res chain seq x y z
N MET A 1 -14.56 3.21 -13.92
CA MET A 1 -14.79 1.83 -13.43
C MET A 1 -13.60 1.28 -12.65
N ALA A 2 -12.38 1.30 -13.21
CA ALA A 2 -11.17 0.80 -12.53
C ALA A 2 -10.91 1.46 -11.15
N ALA A 3 -11.09 2.78 -11.03
CA ALA A 3 -10.95 3.54 -9.77
C ALA A 3 -11.88 3.06 -8.64
N ALA A 4 -13.13 2.76 -8.98
CA ALA A 4 -14.10 2.24 -8.02
C ALA A 4 -13.74 0.79 -7.62
N GLY A 5 -13.24 0.00 -8.57
CA GLY A 5 -12.68 -1.33 -8.30
C GLY A 5 -11.51 -1.28 -7.33
N LEU A 6 -10.55 -0.37 -7.55
CA LEU A 6 -9.43 -0.14 -6.63
C LEU A 6 -9.95 0.26 -5.24
N ALA A 7 -10.84 1.25 -5.15
CA ALA A 7 -11.40 1.72 -3.88
C ALA A 7 -12.02 0.57 -3.07
N LEU A 8 -12.82 -0.29 -3.72
CA LEU A 8 -13.44 -1.44 -3.09
C LEU A 8 -12.39 -2.46 -2.62
N VAL A 9 -11.40 -2.76 -3.46
CA VAL A 9 -10.31 -3.70 -3.12
C VAL A 9 -9.51 -3.20 -1.92
N VAL A 10 -9.05 -1.94 -1.94
CA VAL A 10 -8.24 -1.42 -0.83
C VAL A 10 -9.04 -1.27 0.46
N THR A 11 -10.34 -0.95 0.35
CA THR A 11 -11.23 -0.88 1.52
C THR A 11 -11.45 -2.28 2.11
N ALA A 12 -11.65 -3.29 1.26
CA ALA A 12 -11.78 -4.67 1.71
C ALA A 12 -10.48 -5.18 2.35
N ILE A 13 -9.32 -4.88 1.76
CA ILE A 13 -8.01 -5.17 2.35
C ILE A 13 -7.87 -4.52 3.72
N ALA A 14 -8.14 -3.21 3.83
CA ALA A 14 -8.07 -2.49 5.10
C ALA A 14 -9.01 -3.07 6.16
N ALA A 15 -10.24 -3.44 5.78
CA ALA A 15 -11.22 -4.03 6.68
C ALA A 15 -10.82 -5.42 7.19
N VAL A 16 -10.19 -6.25 6.34
CA VAL A 16 -9.68 -7.56 6.74
C VAL A 16 -8.43 -7.41 7.60
N ASP A 17 -7.50 -6.52 7.20
CA ASP A 17 -6.25 -6.28 7.91
C ASP A 17 -6.51 -5.74 9.33
N ALA A 18 -7.48 -4.82 9.50
CA ALA A 18 -7.90 -4.32 10.80
C ALA A 18 -8.42 -5.41 11.77
N ARG A 19 -8.98 -6.50 11.23
CA ARG A 19 -9.59 -7.58 12.04
C ARG A 19 -8.67 -8.78 12.23
N ARG A 20 -7.88 -9.12 11.22
CA ARG A 20 -7.12 -10.37 11.14
C ARG A 20 -5.62 -10.19 11.00
N PHE A 21 -5.12 -8.96 10.81
CA PHE A 21 -3.69 -8.67 10.54
C PHE A 21 -3.13 -9.48 9.36
N VAL A 22 -3.99 -9.73 8.37
CA VAL A 22 -3.67 -10.51 7.17
C VAL A 22 -4.23 -9.76 5.98
N ILE A 23 -3.42 -9.64 4.93
CA ILE A 23 -3.85 -9.13 3.63
C ILE A 23 -4.17 -10.34 2.74
N PRO A 24 -5.45 -10.54 2.33
CA PRO A 24 -5.84 -11.68 1.49
C PRO A 24 -5.11 -11.67 0.14
N ASP A 25 -4.64 -12.85 -0.26
CA ASP A 25 -3.89 -13.01 -1.50
C ASP A 25 -4.77 -12.80 -2.72
N GLU A 26 -6.05 -13.16 -2.62
CA GLU A 26 -7.05 -12.97 -3.67
C GLU A 26 -7.32 -11.48 -3.93
N LEU A 27 -7.40 -10.67 -2.86
CA LEU A 27 -7.63 -9.22 -2.98
C LEU A 27 -6.38 -8.51 -3.53
N ASN A 28 -5.18 -8.92 -3.11
CA ASN A 28 -3.94 -8.42 -3.70
C ASN A 28 -3.85 -8.76 -5.19
N ALA A 29 -4.12 -10.01 -5.55
CA ALA A 29 -4.12 -10.46 -6.95
C ALA A 29 -5.14 -9.68 -7.78
N LEU A 30 -6.36 -9.50 -7.25
CA LEU A 30 -7.38 -8.68 -7.89
C LEU A 30 -6.92 -7.22 -8.06
N GLY A 31 -6.27 -6.65 -7.05
CA GLY A 31 -5.68 -5.32 -7.12
C GLY A 31 -4.65 -5.17 -8.24
N ILE A 32 -3.74 -6.15 -8.39
CA ILE A 32 -2.76 -6.17 -9.48
C ILE A 32 -3.47 -6.32 -10.84
N VAL A 33 -4.37 -7.29 -10.99
CA VAL A 33 -5.08 -7.53 -12.26
C VAL A 33 -5.84 -6.29 -12.71
N LEU A 34 -6.55 -5.63 -11.80
CA LEU A 34 -7.27 -4.38 -12.11
C LEU A 34 -6.31 -3.26 -12.51
N GLY A 35 -5.14 -3.15 -11.88
CA GLY A 35 -4.16 -2.12 -12.20
C GLY A 35 -3.47 -2.35 -13.55
N LEU A 36 -3.14 -3.60 -13.89
CA LEU A 36 -2.59 -3.94 -15.20
C LEU A 36 -3.64 -3.77 -16.31
N ALA A 37 -4.88 -4.19 -16.05
CA ALA A 37 -5.99 -3.93 -16.98
C ALA A 37 -6.23 -2.43 -17.16
N HIS A 38 -6.09 -1.63 -16.10
CA HIS A 38 -6.16 -0.18 -16.19
C HIS A 38 -5.07 0.38 -17.10
N ALA A 39 -3.80 0.03 -16.87
CA ALA A 39 -2.68 0.46 -17.69
C ALA A 39 -2.86 0.08 -19.17
N GLY A 40 -3.34 -1.13 -19.45
CA GLY A 40 -3.55 -1.61 -20.83
C GLY A 40 -4.74 -0.98 -21.55
N VAL A 41 -5.72 -0.40 -20.84
CA VAL A 41 -6.94 0.17 -21.44
C VAL A 41 -6.90 1.69 -21.51
N THR A 42 -6.28 2.37 -20.54
CA THR A 42 -6.35 3.83 -20.46
C THR A 42 -5.13 4.55 -21.01
N ASP A 43 -4.01 3.85 -21.16
CA ASP A 43 -2.78 4.44 -21.70
C ASP A 43 -2.77 4.39 -23.24
N PRO A 44 -2.37 5.48 -23.93
CA PRO A 44 -2.25 5.45 -25.39
C PRO A 44 -1.20 4.48 -25.93
N TRP A 45 -0.24 4.04 -25.11
CA TRP A 45 0.84 3.12 -25.46
C TRP A 45 0.83 1.88 -24.55
N PRO A 46 -0.21 1.02 -24.65
CA PRO A 46 -0.44 -0.05 -23.69
C PRO A 46 0.66 -1.12 -23.67
N LEU A 47 1.37 -1.31 -24.79
CA LEU A 47 2.50 -2.24 -24.90
C LEU A 47 3.71 -1.82 -24.06
N GLU A 48 3.81 -0.53 -23.72
CA GLU A 48 4.87 0.01 -22.86
C GLU A 48 4.36 0.20 -21.43
N ALA A 49 3.12 0.67 -21.28
CA ALA A 49 2.51 0.95 -19.98
C ALA A 49 2.37 -0.29 -19.09
N VAL A 50 1.97 -1.44 -19.65
CA VAL A 50 1.79 -2.67 -18.86
C VAL A 50 3.12 -3.20 -18.32
N PRO A 51 4.19 -3.42 -19.13
CA PRO A 51 5.50 -3.79 -18.60
C PRO A 51 6.05 -2.79 -17.59
N TYR A 52 5.85 -1.49 -17.82
CA TYR A 52 6.27 -0.46 -16.89
C TYR A 52 5.57 -0.59 -15.54
N ALA A 53 4.24 -0.74 -15.52
CA ALA A 53 3.47 -0.95 -14.29
C ALA A 53 3.90 -2.23 -13.54
N VAL A 54 4.21 -3.32 -14.27
CA VAL A 54 4.76 -4.56 -13.69
C VAL A 54 6.12 -4.29 -13.04
N LEU A 55 7.02 -3.59 -13.73
CA LEU A 55 8.35 -3.25 -13.22
C LEU A 55 8.27 -2.37 -11.96
N ARG A 56 7.38 -1.38 -11.95
CA ARG A 56 7.14 -0.54 -10.77
C ARG A 56 6.61 -1.36 -9.59
N GLY A 57 5.58 -2.18 -9.81
CA GLY A 57 5.03 -3.08 -8.80
C GLY A 57 6.08 -4.03 -8.22
N ALA A 58 6.85 -4.69 -9.09
CA ALA A 58 7.93 -5.57 -8.67
C ALA A 58 9.04 -4.82 -7.93
N GLY A 59 9.46 -3.66 -8.43
CA GLY A 59 10.46 -2.81 -7.79
C GLY A 59 10.06 -2.39 -6.38
N LEU A 60 8.81 -1.97 -6.20
CA LEU A 60 8.30 -1.56 -4.89
C LEU A 60 8.16 -2.75 -3.92
N ALA A 61 7.73 -3.91 -4.41
CA ALA A 61 7.70 -5.14 -3.62
C ALA A 61 9.11 -5.55 -3.16
N VAL A 62 10.11 -5.50 -4.06
CA VAL A 62 11.51 -5.79 -3.72
C VAL A 62 12.05 -4.78 -2.72
N ALA A 63 11.74 -3.49 -2.88
CA ALA A 63 12.14 -2.45 -1.93
C ALA A 63 11.58 -2.71 -0.52
N PHE A 64 10.29 -3.06 -0.41
CA PHE A 64 9.66 -3.40 0.86
C PHE A 64 10.21 -4.70 1.46
N LEU A 65 10.53 -5.69 0.63
CA LEU A 65 11.17 -6.92 1.07
C LEU A 65 12.58 -6.66 1.62
N ALA A 66 13.35 -5.80 0.94
CA ALA A 66 14.67 -5.37 1.39
C ALA A 66 14.59 -4.59 2.71
N LEU A 67 13.61 -3.68 2.84
CA LEU A 67 13.35 -2.95 4.08
C LEU A 67 13.01 -3.90 5.23
N ARG A 68 12.13 -4.88 4.98
CA ARG A 68 11.77 -5.92 5.96
C ARG A 68 12.99 -6.73 6.38
N ALA A 69 13.80 -7.19 5.42
CA ALA A 69 15.00 -7.98 5.70
C ALA A 69 16.07 -7.16 6.47
N GLY A 70 16.29 -5.92 6.08
CA GLY A 70 17.20 -4.99 6.76
C GLY A 70 16.75 -4.71 8.19
N TYR A 71 15.46 -4.43 8.39
CA TYR A 71 14.90 -4.20 9.72
C TYR A 71 15.02 -5.44 10.61
N ARG A 72 14.74 -6.64 10.08
CA ARG A 72 14.92 -7.90 10.80
C ARG A 72 16.37 -8.08 11.25
N ARG A 73 17.34 -7.83 10.37
CA ARG A 73 18.77 -7.96 10.71
C ARG A 73 19.20 -6.98 11.80
N LEU A 74 18.67 -5.75 11.79
CA LEU A 74 19.04 -4.70 12.75
C LEU A 74 18.33 -4.83 14.11
N ARG A 75 17.07 -5.26 14.14
CA ARG A 75 16.21 -5.26 15.35
C ARG A 75 15.84 -6.65 15.86
N GLY A 76 16.23 -7.71 15.15
CA GLY A 76 15.94 -9.11 15.50
C GLY A 76 14.46 -9.49 15.43
N ARG A 77 13.60 -8.62 14.87
CA ARG A 77 12.14 -8.82 14.77
C ARG A 77 11.61 -8.27 13.45
N ASP A 78 10.48 -8.79 12.98
CA ASP A 78 9.82 -8.29 11.78
C ASP A 78 9.15 -6.94 12.06
N GLY A 79 9.52 -5.92 11.29
CA GLY A 79 8.89 -4.58 11.35
C GLY A 79 7.69 -4.44 10.41
N LEU A 80 7.73 -5.13 9.26
CA LEU A 80 6.66 -5.20 8.28
C LEU A 80 6.28 -6.66 8.01
N GLY A 81 5.00 -6.88 7.76
CA GLY A 81 4.45 -8.16 7.35
C GLY A 81 4.72 -8.46 5.88
N LEU A 82 4.62 -9.73 5.50
CA LEU A 82 4.63 -10.11 4.07
C LEU A 82 3.41 -9.56 3.32
N GLY A 83 2.29 -9.36 4.01
CA GLY A 83 1.11 -8.70 3.44
C GLY A 83 1.45 -7.31 2.94
N ASP A 84 2.15 -6.51 3.73
CA ASP A 84 2.54 -5.14 3.37
C ASP A 84 3.40 -5.11 2.10
N VAL A 85 4.29 -6.11 1.91
CA VAL A 85 5.09 -6.26 0.69
C VAL A 85 4.20 -6.50 -0.54
N LYS A 86 3.18 -7.35 -0.42
CA LYS A 86 2.22 -7.61 -1.50
C LYS A 86 1.38 -6.36 -1.81
N LEU A 87 0.98 -5.63 -0.78
CA LEU A 87 0.25 -4.38 -0.94
C LEU A 87 1.12 -3.29 -1.59
N ALA A 88 2.43 -3.28 -1.31
CA ALA A 88 3.38 -2.44 -2.02
C ALA A 88 3.47 -2.80 -3.51
N ALA A 89 3.36 -4.08 -3.87
CA ALA A 89 3.26 -4.48 -5.27
C ALA A 89 2.01 -3.86 -5.94
N VAL A 90 0.85 -3.91 -5.27
CA VAL A 90 -0.38 -3.26 -5.75
C VAL A 90 -0.17 -1.76 -5.90
N ALA A 91 0.44 -1.10 -4.91
CA ALA A 91 0.74 0.33 -4.97
C ALA A 91 1.60 0.69 -6.18
N GLY A 92 2.66 -0.06 -6.47
CA GLY A 92 3.55 0.24 -7.60
C GLY A 92 2.91 -0.03 -8.97
N VAL A 93 1.95 -0.96 -9.06
CA VAL A 93 1.18 -1.17 -10.30
C VAL A 93 0.28 0.05 -10.56
N TRP A 94 -0.37 0.57 -9.52
CA TRP A 94 -1.37 1.64 -9.66
C TRP A 94 -0.81 3.05 -9.68
N LEU A 95 0.32 3.27 -9.00
CA LEU A 95 0.88 4.60 -8.79
C LEU A 95 2.20 4.77 -9.56
N ASP A 96 2.43 5.99 -10.01
CA ASP A 96 3.69 6.51 -10.51
C ASP A 96 4.71 6.71 -9.40
N TRP A 97 5.99 6.71 -9.81
CA TRP A 97 7.12 6.83 -8.90
C TRP A 97 7.10 8.09 -8.04
N PHE A 98 6.50 9.17 -8.52
CA PHE A 98 6.41 10.42 -7.77
C PHE A 98 5.35 10.37 -6.66
N VAL A 99 4.29 9.58 -6.83
CA VAL A 99 3.16 9.55 -5.89
C VAL A 99 3.25 8.35 -4.94
N VAL A 100 3.97 7.29 -5.30
CA VAL A 100 4.29 6.19 -4.38
C VAL A 100 4.86 6.71 -3.03
N PRO A 101 5.90 7.58 -2.99
CA PRO A 101 6.42 8.13 -1.74
C PRO A 101 5.37 8.93 -0.98
N ILE A 102 4.54 9.70 -1.67
CA ILE A 102 3.46 10.50 -1.07
C ILE A 102 2.44 9.57 -0.38
N ALA A 103 2.05 8.47 -1.04
CA ALA A 103 1.15 7.49 -0.46
C ALA A 103 1.75 6.79 0.77
N ILE A 104 3.05 6.46 0.72
CA ILE A 104 3.78 5.89 1.87
C ILE A 104 3.83 6.88 3.03
N ASP A 105 4.12 8.16 2.76
CA ASP A 105 4.17 9.21 3.78
C ASP A 105 2.79 9.45 4.42
N ILE A 106 1.72 9.51 3.62
CA ILE A 106 0.35 9.60 4.13
C ILE A 106 0.05 8.42 5.05
N ALA A 107 0.41 7.19 4.63
CA ALA A 107 0.21 5.99 5.44
C ALA A 107 1.01 6.04 6.74
N ALA A 108 2.27 6.47 6.68
CA ALA A 108 3.16 6.58 7.84
C ALA A 108 2.67 7.63 8.84
N VAL A 109 2.28 8.82 8.37
CA VAL A 109 1.71 9.88 9.22
C VAL A 109 0.40 9.44 9.84
N ALA A 110 -0.49 8.81 9.06
CA ALA A 110 -1.76 8.30 9.58
C ALA A 110 -1.56 7.21 10.65
N ALA A 111 -0.63 6.28 10.42
CA ALA A 111 -0.28 5.24 11.39
C ALA A 111 0.31 5.84 12.67
N LEU A 112 1.21 6.83 12.56
CA LEU A 112 1.83 7.51 13.69
C LEU A 112 0.80 8.34 14.49
N ALA A 113 -0.08 9.06 13.81
CA ALA A 113 -1.17 9.81 14.43
C ALA A 113 -2.13 8.88 15.18
N ALA A 114 -2.54 7.76 14.55
CA ALA A 114 -3.39 6.76 15.18
C ALA A 114 -2.72 6.13 16.42
N TYR A 115 -1.41 5.86 16.35
CA TYR A 115 -0.64 5.40 17.50
C TYR A 115 -0.63 6.45 18.63
N GLY A 116 -0.34 7.72 18.31
CA GLY A 116 -0.30 8.82 19.28
C GLY A 116 -1.65 9.05 19.97
N VAL A 117 -2.74 9.10 19.20
CA VAL A 117 -4.11 9.24 19.75
C VAL A 117 -4.45 8.06 20.67
N ARG A 118 -4.14 6.83 20.27
CA ARG A 118 -4.37 5.65 21.13
C ARG A 118 -3.55 5.70 22.41
N GLN A 119 -2.30 6.16 22.35
CA GLN A 119 -1.45 6.30 23.52
C GLN A 119 -1.99 7.35 24.50
N LEU A 120 -2.47 8.49 23.99
CA LEU A 120 -3.09 9.54 24.80
C LEU A 120 -4.41 9.07 25.43
N ALA A 121 -5.26 8.39 24.65
CA ALA A 121 -6.58 7.93 25.12
C ALA A 121 -6.50 6.78 26.13
N SER A 122 -5.49 5.90 26.03
CA SER A 122 -5.37 4.73 26.90
C SER A 122 -4.60 4.98 28.20
N GLY A 123 -3.89 6.10 28.33
CA GLY A 123 -3.16 6.50 29.56
C GLY A 123 -2.07 5.53 30.02
N ARG A 124 -1.83 4.44 29.28
CA ARG A 124 -0.88 3.37 29.58
C ARG A 124 0.13 3.33 28.43
N ARG A 125 1.43 3.20 28.76
CA ARG A 125 2.44 2.87 27.75
C ARG A 125 2.00 1.56 27.10
N MET A 126 1.52 1.62 25.86
CA MET A 126 1.25 0.43 25.06
C MET A 126 2.53 -0.39 25.07
N ARG A 127 2.43 -1.67 25.46
CA ARG A 127 3.54 -2.61 25.27
C ARG A 127 3.94 -2.50 23.80
N SER A 128 5.23 -2.35 23.52
CA SER A 128 5.86 -2.30 22.19
C SER A 128 5.50 -3.48 21.25
N SER A 129 4.62 -4.38 21.68
CA SER A 129 4.17 -5.60 21.00
C SER A 129 2.79 -5.45 20.32
N GLY A 130 2.10 -4.32 20.49
CA GLY A 130 0.92 -4.02 19.68
C GLY A 130 1.36 -3.61 18.27
N MET A 131 1.62 -4.59 17.40
CA MET A 131 1.83 -4.32 15.97
C MET A 131 0.61 -3.58 15.45
N LEU A 132 0.79 -2.35 15.00
CA LEU A 132 -0.22 -1.67 14.19
C LEU A 132 -0.17 -2.28 12.79
N PRO A 133 -1.31 -2.69 12.22
CA PRO A 133 -1.32 -3.14 10.84
C PRO A 133 -0.97 -1.95 9.94
N PHE A 134 0.19 -1.98 9.28
CA PHE A 134 0.58 -0.92 8.35
C PHE A 134 -0.35 -0.92 7.13
N GLY A 135 -0.73 -2.10 6.65
CA GLY A 135 -1.72 -2.30 5.59
C GLY A 135 -3.04 -1.54 5.77
N LEU A 136 -3.54 -1.41 7.01
CA LEU A 136 -4.74 -0.63 7.34
C LEU A 136 -4.63 0.85 6.91
N PHE A 137 -3.45 1.45 7.03
CA PHE A 137 -3.22 2.84 6.64
C PHE A 137 -2.73 2.95 5.20
N PHE A 138 -1.95 1.96 4.75
CA PHE A 138 -1.37 1.98 3.41
C PHE A 138 -2.39 1.70 2.32
N ALA A 139 -3.34 0.78 2.53
CA ALA A 139 -4.37 0.46 1.55
C ALA A 139 -5.22 1.70 1.14
N PRO A 140 -5.82 2.46 2.07
CA PRO A 140 -6.54 3.68 1.69
C PRO A 140 -5.60 4.76 1.12
N ALA A 141 -4.34 4.83 1.56
CA ALA A 141 -3.37 5.77 1.00
C ALA A 141 -3.06 5.49 -0.48
N ILE A 142 -3.11 4.24 -0.95
CA ILE A 142 -2.98 3.91 -2.37
C ILE A 142 -4.11 4.55 -3.19
N TRP A 143 -5.35 4.46 -2.71
CA TRP A 143 -6.47 5.10 -3.40
C TRP A 143 -6.37 6.63 -3.41
N VAL A 144 -5.97 7.22 -2.27
CA VAL A 144 -5.71 8.66 -2.18
C VAL A 144 -4.58 9.09 -3.13
N GLY A 145 -3.49 8.32 -3.20
CA GLY A 145 -2.41 8.55 -4.15
C GLY A 145 -2.90 8.55 -5.59
N TRP A 146 -3.71 7.56 -5.96
CA TRP A 146 -4.27 7.48 -7.31
C TRP A 146 -5.17 8.69 -7.63
N VAL A 147 -5.95 9.15 -6.65
CA VAL A 147 -6.73 10.39 -6.80
C VAL A 147 -5.79 11.58 -7.03
N ILE A 148 -4.73 11.73 -6.23
CA ILE A 148 -3.75 12.81 -6.37
C ILE A 148 -3.12 12.82 -7.78
N GLU A 149 -2.71 11.67 -8.32
CA GLU A 149 -2.19 11.58 -9.69
C GLU A 149 -3.15 12.11 -10.73
N ARG A 150 -4.43 11.75 -10.60
CA ARG A 150 -5.48 12.21 -11.52
C ARG A 150 -5.68 13.72 -11.45
N TRP A 151 -5.55 14.31 -10.27
CA TRP A 151 -5.57 15.76 -10.12
C TRP A 151 -4.32 16.41 -10.72
N LEU A 152 -3.12 15.85 -10.48
CA LEU A 152 -1.86 16.40 -10.99
C LEU A 152 -1.75 16.32 -12.52
N GLY A 153 -2.21 15.22 -13.13
CA GLY A 153 -2.20 15.03 -14.59
C GLY A 153 -3.31 15.78 -15.34
N SER A 154 -4.14 16.56 -14.65
CA SER A 154 -5.20 17.38 -15.25
C SER A 154 -4.79 18.84 -15.53
N PHE A 155 -3.53 19.19 -15.24
CA PHE A 155 -2.88 20.47 -15.54
C PHE A 155 -1.89 20.31 -16.70
#